data_AF-A0A8J7QMY6-F1
#
_entry.id   AF-A0A8J7QMY6-F1
#
_cell.length_a   1.000
_cell.length_b   1.000
_cell.length_c   1.000
_cell.angle_alpha   90.00
_cell.angle_beta   90.00
_cell.angle_gamma   90.00
#
_symmetry.space_group_name_H-M   'P 1'
#
loop_
_entity.id
_entity.type
_entity.pdbx_description
1 polymer ?
#
loop_
_entity_poly.entity_id
_entity_poly.type
_entity_poly.pdbx_seq_one_letter_code
_entity_poly.pdbx_strand_id
1 'polypeptide(L)'
;APNIYTFTMIIPNFHIEVTRSKLVGEINNVEFIQDSHELKVTLSNIGNESGFFGVMINNSEVQVRKVFLNPNEVATISFPVVKKENKVNVTLLSETGNVLSSKEFSLSGFYFDPYDFLRNNIGNLVILFGLILILLSFKK
;
A
#
# COMPACT_ATOMS: atom_id res chain seq x y z
N ALA A 1 12.24 23.93 11.58
CA ALA A 1 13.16 23.26 12.52
C ALA A 1 13.37 21.82 12.04
N PRO A 2 14.51 21.15 12.33
CA PRO A 2 14.68 19.76 11.92
C PRO A 2 13.66 18.84 12.62
N ASN A 3 13.11 17.89 11.88
CA ASN A 3 12.11 16.94 12.38
C ASN A 3 12.73 15.76 13.15
N ILE A 4 14.06 15.74 13.29
CA ILE A 4 14.82 14.67 13.92
C ILE A 4 15.86 15.27 14.85
N TYR A 5 15.98 14.69 16.04
CA TYR A 5 17.01 15.03 17.03
C TYR A 5 17.81 13.78 17.32
N THR A 6 19.12 13.88 17.14
CA THR A 6 20.06 12.84 17.55
C THR A 6 20.73 13.30 18.84
N PHE A 7 20.55 12.52 19.90
CA PHE A 7 21.29 12.67 21.14
C PHE A 7 22.44 11.69 21.14
N THR A 8 23.67 12.22 21.14
CA THR A 8 24.88 11.42 21.29
C THR A 8 25.41 11.63 22.70
N MET A 9 25.52 10.54 23.46
CA MET A 9 26.20 10.52 24.75
C MET A 9 27.45 9.66 24.64
N ILE A 10 28.60 10.25 24.95
CA ILE A 10 29.90 9.57 24.97
C ILE A 10 30.31 9.43 26.43
N ILE A 11 30.41 8.19 26.89
CA ILE A 11 30.97 7.81 28.20
C ILE A 11 32.21 6.98 27.88
N PRO A 12 33.30 7.02 28.69
CA PRO A 12 34.43 6.11 28.47
C PRO A 12 33.93 4.66 28.33
N ASN A 13 34.24 4.04 27.19
CA ASN A 13 33.82 2.68 26.77
C ASN A 13 32.35 2.49 26.32
N PHE A 14 31.53 3.54 26.23
CA PHE A 14 30.15 3.42 25.72
C PHE A 14 29.79 4.54 24.73
N HIS A 15 29.16 4.14 23.63
CA HIS A 15 28.59 5.05 22.63
C HIS A 15 27.08 4.83 22.58
N ILE A 16 26.31 5.85 22.98
CA ILE A 16 24.84 5.81 22.95
C ILE A 16 24.38 6.88 21.96
N GLU A 17 23.69 6.45 20.90
CA GLU A 17 23.03 7.31 19.93
C GLU A 17 21.51 7.09 20.00
N VAL A 18 20.76 8.16 20.31
CA VAL A 18 19.30 8.12 20.36
C VAL A 18 18.75 9.11 19.34
N THR A 19 18.14 8.59 18.29
CA THR A 19 17.47 9.38 17.25
C THR A 19 15.97 9.42 17.52
N ARG A 20 15.40 10.61 17.73
CA ARG A 20 13.95 10.83 17.90
C ARG A 20 13.38 11.69 16.77
N SER A 21 12.35 11.18 16.10
CA SER A 21 11.50 12.00 15.23
C SER A 21 10.54 12.84 16.08
N LYS A 22 10.38 14.12 15.75
CA LYS A 22 9.34 14.99 16.32
C LYS A 22 7.94 14.56 15.90
N LEU A 23 7.82 14.08 14.66
CA LEU A 23 6.59 13.53 14.14
C LEU A 23 6.52 12.05 14.51
N VAL A 24 5.50 11.71 15.29
CA VAL A 24 5.20 10.34 15.67
C VAL A 24 3.80 10.04 15.15
N GLY A 25 3.70 9.06 14.27
CA GLY A 25 2.42 8.68 13.68
C GLY A 25 2.23 7.18 13.72
N GLU A 26 0.96 6.77 13.69
CA GLU A 26 0.56 5.37 13.76
C GLU A 26 -0.48 5.06 12.68
N ILE A 27 -0.44 3.83 12.16
CA ILE A 27 -1.49 3.27 11.30
C ILE A 27 -2.51 2.57 12.19
N ASN A 28 -3.65 3.23 12.41
CA ASN A 28 -4.73 2.73 13.28
C ASN A 28 -5.48 1.57 12.63
N ASN A 29 -5.88 1.75 11.37
CA ASN A 29 -6.67 0.76 10.64
C ASN A 29 -6.31 0.73 9.16
N VAL A 30 -6.44 -0.45 8.57
CA VAL A 30 -6.35 -0.66 7.12
C VAL A 30 -7.55 -1.50 6.74
N GLU A 31 -8.36 -1.01 5.81
CA GLU A 31 -9.59 -1.64 5.37
C GLU A 31 -9.65 -1.67 3.83
N PHE A 32 -10.07 -2.80 3.26
CA PHE A 32 -10.31 -2.91 1.84
C PHE A 32 -11.81 -2.87 1.53
N ILE A 33 -12.21 -1.90 0.72
CA ILE A 33 -13.58 -1.71 0.27
C ILE A 33 -13.72 -2.40 -1.09
N GLN A 34 -14.34 -3.59 -1.10
CA GLN A 34 -14.48 -4.41 -2.32
C GLN A 34 -15.26 -3.69 -3.42
N ASP A 35 -16.37 -3.04 -3.08
CA ASP A 35 -17.27 -2.39 -4.06
C ASP A 35 -16.57 -1.29 -4.86
N SER A 36 -15.71 -0.50 -4.22
CA SER A 36 -14.98 0.60 -4.84
C SER A 36 -13.54 0.25 -5.23
N HIS A 37 -13.06 -0.95 -4.90
CA HIS A 37 -11.68 -1.37 -5.08
C HIS A 37 -10.67 -0.41 -4.45
N GLU A 38 -10.98 0.10 -3.25
CA GLU A 38 -10.12 1.04 -2.53
C GLU A 38 -9.58 0.45 -1.23
N LEU A 39 -8.31 0.72 -0.94
CA LEU A 39 -7.72 0.53 0.37
C LEU A 39 -7.82 1.83 1.18
N LYS A 40 -8.59 1.80 2.26
CA LYS A 40 -8.68 2.91 3.22
C LYS A 40 -7.68 2.70 4.34
N VAL A 41 -6.79 3.67 4.51
CA VAL A 41 -5.79 3.69 5.59
C VAL A 41 -6.17 4.80 6.54
N THR A 42 -6.45 4.44 7.79
CA THR A 42 -6.67 5.39 8.89
C THR A 42 -5.40 5.50 9.69
N LEU A 43 -4.92 6.73 9.88
CA LEU A 43 -3.71 7.05 10.62
C LEU A 43 -3.94 8.22 11.56
N SER A 44 -3.07 8.34 12.56
CA SER A 44 -3.09 9.47 13.49
C SER A 44 -1.70 9.99 13.77
N ASN A 45 -1.63 11.29 14.05
CA ASN A 45 -0.46 11.92 14.65
C ASN A 45 -0.55 11.78 16.17
N ILE A 46 0.23 10.87 16.75
CA ILE A 46 0.32 10.67 18.21
C ILE A 46 1.45 11.51 18.83
N GLY A 47 2.12 12.34 18.03
CA GLY A 47 3.12 13.29 18.47
C GLY A 47 2.51 14.63 18.93
N ASN A 48 3.39 15.48 19.45
CA ASN A 48 3.02 16.81 19.97
C ASN A 48 3.22 17.95 18.95
N GLU A 49 3.60 17.62 17.72
CA GLU A 49 3.95 18.59 16.67
C GLU A 49 3.11 18.31 15.42
N SER A 50 2.61 19.37 14.77
CA SER A 50 1.93 19.24 13.48
C SER A 50 2.93 18.97 12.35
N GLY A 51 2.55 18.22 11.32
CA GLY A 51 3.41 18.05 10.14
C GLY A 51 2.84 17.15 9.06
N PHE A 52 3.64 16.97 8.01
CA PHE A 52 3.30 16.09 6.89
C PHE A 52 3.72 14.65 7.14
N PHE A 53 2.81 13.74 6.86
CA PHE A 53 3.01 12.30 6.86
C PHE A 53 2.90 11.79 5.43
N GLY A 54 3.84 10.95 5.01
CA GLY A 54 3.75 10.19 3.77
C GLY A 54 3.12 8.84 4.05
N VAL A 55 2.03 8.49 3.38
CA VAL A 55 1.47 7.13 3.40
C VAL A 55 1.82 6.48 2.09
N MET A 56 2.68 5.47 2.17
CA MET A 56 3.11 4.66 1.03
C MET A 56 2.40 3.32 1.08
N ILE A 57 1.82 2.91 -0.04
CA ILE A 57 1.36 1.55 -0.23
C ILE A 57 2.21 0.88 -1.29
N ASN A 58 2.65 -0.34 -1.00
CA ASN A 58 3.37 -1.18 -1.94
C ASN A 58 2.47 -2.37 -2.30
N ASN A 59 1.98 -2.37 -3.54
CA ASN A 59 1.25 -3.46 -4.18
C ASN A 59 1.90 -3.75 -5.56
N SER A 60 1.11 -3.95 -6.63
CA SER A 60 1.64 -3.97 -8.01
C SER A 60 2.40 -2.70 -8.41
N GLU A 61 2.04 -1.54 -7.85
CA GLU A 61 2.69 -0.25 -8.06
C GLU A 61 2.85 0.51 -6.73
N VAL A 62 3.96 1.23 -6.57
CA VAL A 62 4.18 2.05 -5.37
C VAL A 62 3.37 3.33 -5.50
N GLN A 63 2.43 3.55 -4.57
CA GLN A 63 1.68 4.80 -4.46
C GLN A 63 2.02 5.52 -3.16
N VAL A 64 2.20 6.84 -3.21
CA VAL A 64 2.50 7.67 -2.04
C VAL A 64 1.54 8.84 -2.00
N ARG A 65 0.90 9.07 -0.85
CA ARG A 65 0.08 10.26 -0.57
C ARG A 65 0.63 11.00 0.64
N LYS A 66 0.56 12.32 0.62
CA LYS A 66 0.94 13.16 1.75
C LYS A 66 -0.30 13.73 2.43
N VAL A 67 -0.30 13.75 3.75
CA VAL A 67 -1.36 14.37 4.57
C VAL A 67 -0.72 15.23 5.65
N PHE A 68 -1.28 16.40 5.91
CA PHE A 68 -0.89 17.22 7.05
C PHE A 68 -1.80 16.89 8.23
N LEU A 69 -1.22 16.65 9.42
CA LEU A 69 -1.97 16.36 10.64
C LEU A 69 -1.46 17.19 11.81
N ASN A 70 -2.38 17.78 12.55
CA ASN A 70 -2.14 18.38 13.86
C ASN A 70 -1.96 17.30 14.94
N PRO A 71 -1.43 17.65 16.13
CA PRO A 71 -1.34 16.74 17.26
C PRO A 71 -2.70 16.11 17.58
N ASN A 72 -2.72 14.79 17.73
CA ASN A 72 -3.91 13.95 17.98
C ASN A 72 -4.94 13.95 16.84
N GLU A 73 -4.63 14.52 15.67
CA GLU A 73 -5.53 14.47 14.52
C GLU A 73 -5.49 13.09 13.87
N VAL A 74 -6.67 12.63 13.43
CA VAL A 74 -6.88 11.36 12.73
C VAL A 74 -7.32 11.68 11.31
N ALA A 75 -6.74 10.99 10.33
CA ALA A 75 -7.18 11.08 8.94
C ALA A 75 -7.32 9.71 8.29
N THR A 76 -8.19 9.65 7.29
CA THR A 76 -8.40 8.49 6.44
C THR A 76 -8.04 8.85 5.01
N ILE A 77 -7.21 8.02 4.39
CA ILE A 77 -6.76 8.18 3.00
C ILE A 77 -7.16 6.92 2.23
N SER A 78 -7.83 7.10 1.10
CA SER A 78 -8.13 6.02 0.16
C SER A 78 -7.02 5.86 -0.88
N PHE A 79 -6.74 4.63 -1.29
CA PHE A 79 -5.89 4.32 -2.43
C PHE A 79 -6.61 3.37 -3.39
N PRO A 80 -6.60 3.63 -4.71
CA PRO A 80 -7.12 2.66 -5.66
C PRO A 80 -6.24 1.41 -5.69
N VAL A 81 -6.86 0.24 -5.67
CA VAL A 81 -6.20 -1.06 -5.75
C VAL A 81 -6.54 -1.67 -7.11
N VAL A 82 -5.58 -1.58 -8.05
CA VAL A 82 -5.84 -1.97 -9.44
C VAL A 82 -5.78 -3.49 -9.60
N LYS A 83 -4.70 -4.21 -9.24
CA LYS A 83 -4.71 -5.69 -9.09
C LYS A 83 -3.36 -6.35 -8.70
N LYS A 84 -3.42 -7.48 -7.97
CA LYS A 84 -2.78 -8.82 -8.21
C LYS A 84 -2.18 -9.47 -6.96
N GLU A 85 -1.92 -8.68 -5.93
CA GLU A 85 -1.29 -9.20 -4.72
C GLU A 85 -2.32 -9.42 -3.62
N ASN A 86 -2.27 -10.58 -2.97
CA ASN A 86 -3.09 -10.87 -1.79
C ASN A 86 -2.59 -10.11 -0.56
N LYS A 87 -1.47 -9.40 -0.67
CA LYS A 87 -0.81 -8.68 0.41
C LYS A 87 -0.50 -7.27 -0.05
N VAL A 88 -0.69 -6.32 0.84
CA VAL A 88 -0.31 -4.92 0.65
C VAL A 88 0.50 -4.49 1.86
N ASN A 89 1.65 -3.88 1.62
CA ASN A 89 2.44 -3.26 2.69
C ASN A 89 2.10 -1.77 2.77
N VAL A 90 1.53 -1.35 3.88
CA VAL A 90 1.23 0.05 4.18
C VAL A 90 2.33 0.59 5.07
N THR A 91 3.06 1.59 4.60
CA THR A 91 4.16 2.22 5.32
C THR A 91 3.84 3.69 5.58
N LEU A 92 3.92 4.09 6.84
CA LEU A 92 3.86 5.47 7.26
C LEU A 92 5.27 6.06 7.32
N LEU A 93 5.45 7.19 6.64
CA LEU A 93 6.69 7.91 6.50
C LEU A 93 6.57 9.29 7.15
N SER A 94 7.65 9.74 7.76
CA SER A 94 7.85 11.14 8.14
C SER A 94 7.98 12.03 6.90
N GLU A 95 7.90 13.35 7.09
CA GLU A 95 8.14 14.34 6.02
C GLU A 95 9.48 14.13 5.29
N THR A 96 10.51 13.68 6.01
CA THR A 96 11.85 13.42 5.46
C THR A 96 12.00 12.03 4.85
N GLY A 97 10.93 11.24 4.78
CA GLY A 97 10.92 9.90 4.17
C GLY A 97 11.34 8.75 5.08
N ASN A 98 11.59 8.99 6.37
CA ASN A 98 11.90 7.90 7.31
C ASN A 98 10.64 7.14 7.69
N VAL A 99 10.74 5.81 7.79
CA VAL A 99 9.66 4.94 8.24
C VAL A 99 9.33 5.19 9.71
N LEU A 100 8.07 5.54 9.99
CA LEU A 100 7.52 5.71 11.33
C LEU A 100 6.75 4.47 11.78
N SER A 101 6.00 3.85 10.87
CA SER A 101 5.21 2.64 11.13
C SER A 101 5.04 1.86 9.84
N SER A 102 4.85 0.53 9.93
CA SER A 102 4.57 -0.32 8.77
C SER A 102 3.63 -1.45 9.18
N LYS A 103 2.68 -1.78 8.31
CA LYS A 103 1.68 -2.82 8.52
C LYS A 103 1.46 -3.59 7.23
N GLU A 104 1.64 -4.91 7.29
CA GLU A 104 1.21 -5.82 6.23
C GLU A 104 -0.30 -6.06 6.38
N PHE A 105 -1.04 -5.92 5.28
CA PHE A 105 -2.46 -6.19 5.23
C PHE A 105 -2.73 -7.25 4.16
N SER A 106 -3.41 -8.34 4.55
CA SER A 106 -3.86 -9.35 3.60
C SER A 106 -5.24 -8.99 3.07
N LEU A 107 -5.36 -8.87 1.76
CA LEU A 107 -6.63 -8.68 1.06
C LEU A 107 -7.40 -10.00 1.10
N SER A 108 -8.18 -10.24 2.15
CA SER A 108 -9.08 -11.39 2.23
C SER A 108 -10.31 -11.13 1.38
N GLY A 109 -10.25 -11.49 0.11
CA GLY A 109 -11.36 -11.39 -0.83
C GLY A 109 -10.91 -11.84 -2.22
N PHE A 110 -11.67 -12.72 -2.85
CA PHE A 110 -11.41 -13.15 -4.22
C PHE A 110 -11.55 -11.94 -5.15
N TYR A 111 -10.44 -11.31 -5.50
CA TYR A 111 -10.42 -10.32 -6.57
C TYR A 111 -10.56 -11.06 -7.91
N PHE A 112 -11.70 -10.87 -8.58
CA PHE A 112 -11.93 -11.35 -9.93
C PHE A 112 -11.66 -10.19 -10.90
N ASP A 113 -10.71 -10.37 -11.80
CA ASP A 113 -10.53 -9.44 -12.91
C ASP A 113 -11.27 -9.95 -14.12
N PRO A 114 -12.23 -9.17 -14.63
CA PRO A 114 -12.92 -9.56 -15.84
C PRO A 114 -11.96 -9.68 -17.03
N TYR A 115 -10.82 -8.97 -17.04
CA TYR A 115 -9.85 -9.03 -18.14
C TYR A 115 -8.92 -10.24 -18.10
N ASP A 116 -8.57 -10.78 -16.93
CA ASP A 116 -7.84 -12.07 -16.85
C ASP A 116 -8.74 -13.24 -17.30
N PHE A 117 -10.03 -13.19 -16.98
CA PHE A 117 -10.99 -14.19 -17.47
C PHE A 117 -11.09 -14.16 -19.00
N LEU A 118 -11.18 -12.98 -19.60
CA LEU A 118 -11.19 -12.82 -21.05
C LEU A 118 -9.86 -13.29 -21.66
N ARG A 119 -8.70 -12.84 -21.14
CA ARG A 119 -7.40 -13.20 -21.71
C ARG A 119 -7.12 -14.71 -21.67
N ASN A 120 -7.51 -15.40 -20.60
CA ASN A 120 -7.28 -16.83 -20.44
C ASN A 120 -8.32 -17.71 -21.17
N ASN A 121 -9.54 -17.22 -21.40
CA ASN A 121 -10.57 -17.97 -22.11
C ASN A 121 -10.64 -17.68 -23.63
N ILE A 122 -10.21 -16.50 -24.09
CA ILE A 122 -10.14 -16.20 -25.52
C ILE A 122 -9.11 -17.11 -26.22
N GLY A 123 -7.99 -17.44 -25.56
CA GLY A 123 -7.02 -18.40 -26.09
C GLY A 123 -7.64 -19.79 -26.35
N ASN A 124 -8.48 -20.28 -25.44
CA ASN A 124 -9.19 -21.55 -25.61
C ASN A 124 -10.35 -21.47 -26.61
N LEU A 125 -11.06 -20.33 -26.69
CA LEU A 125 -12.11 -20.10 -27.68
C LEU A 125 -11.55 -20.05 -29.11
N VAL A 126 -10.39 -19.42 -29.33
CA VAL A 126 -9.75 -19.36 -30.67
C VAL A 126 -9.29 -20.75 -31.13
N ILE A 127 -8.76 -21.57 -30.22
CA ILE A 127 -8.38 -22.97 -30.53
C ILE A 127 -9.63 -23.80 -30.88
N LEU A 128 -10.73 -23.63 -30.14
CA LEU A 128 -11.97 -24.38 -30.39
C LEU A 128 -12.63 -23.99 -31.72
N PHE A 129 -12.67 -22.68 -32.06
CA PHE A 129 -13.16 -22.20 -33.35
C PHE A 129 -12.26 -22.65 -34.51
N GLY A 130 -10.93 -22.67 -34.33
CA GLY A 130 -9.99 -23.20 -35.33
C GLY A 130 -10.18 -24.69 -35.61
N LEU A 131 -10.37 -25.50 -34.58
CA LEU A 131 -10.65 -26.95 -34.71
C LEU A 131 -11.98 -27.24 -35.40
N ILE A 132 -13.03 -26.46 -35.11
CA ILE A 132 -14.35 -26.59 -35.75
C ILE A 132 -14.26 -26.25 -37.26
N LEU A 133 -13.53 -25.19 -37.63
CA LEU A 133 -13.30 -24.82 -39.04
C LEU A 133 -12.52 -25.88 -39.82
N ILE A 134 -11.50 -26.50 -39.19
CA ILE A 134 -10.75 -27.61 -39.79
C ILE A 134 -11.65 -28.83 -39.98
N LEU A 135 -12.45 -29.22 -38.97
CA LEU A 135 -13.37 -30.36 -39.07
C LEU A 135 -14.48 -30.16 -40.11
N LEU A 136 -14.94 -28.92 -40.31
CA LEU A 136 -15.90 -28.57 -41.38
C LEU A 136 -15.25 -28.62 -42.78
N SER A 137 -13.95 -28.37 -42.90
CA SER A 137 -13.20 -28.46 -44.17
C SER A 137 -13.03 -29.90 -44.67
N PHE A 138 -13.08 -30.90 -43.80
CA PHE A 138 -12.93 -32.31 -44.17
C PHE A 138 -14.26 -33.02 -44.49
N LYS A 139 -15.40 -32.31 -44.42
CA LYS A 139 -16.75 -32.85 -44.69
C LYS A 139 -17.27 -32.57 -46.11
N LYS A 140 -16.40 -32.23 -47.06
CA LYS A 140 -16.73 -32.08 -48.48
C LYS A 140 -16.17 -33.21 -49.32
#